data_AF-A0A7R9W427-F1
#
_entry.id   AF-A0A7R9W427-F1
#
_cell.length_a   1.000
_cell.length_b   1.000
_cell.length_c   1.000
_cell.angle_alpha   90.00
_cell.angle_beta   90.00
_cell.angle_gamma   90.00
#
_symmetry.space_group_name_H-M   'P 1'
#
loop_
_entity.id
_entity.type
_entity.pdbx_description
1 polymer ?
#
loop_
_entity_poly.entity_id
_entity_poly.type
_entity_poly.pdbx_seq_one_letter_code
_entity_poly.pdbx_strand_id
1 'polypeptide(L)'
;VNTAIVLTIITPFTQTVSDGPGHLLPGVAGIFFADIVTSNALQLLDPVGNFKRHVLAPRAKTQEAMNVLMQGQVYYLAERYTNVSKILFLALWYCPIYPGALFLGALALFISYFTD
;
A
#
# COMPACT_ATOMS: atom_id res chain seq x y z
N VAL A 1 0.68 -3.39 -10.08
CA VAL A 1 1.15 -3.67 -11.46
C VAL A 1 0.04 -3.43 -12.48
N ASN A 2 -1.09 -4.15 -12.40
CA ASN A 2 -2.23 -3.94 -13.31
C ASN A 2 -2.69 -2.48 -13.40
N THR A 3 -2.74 -1.76 -12.27
CA THR A 3 -3.16 -0.35 -12.24
C THR A 3 -2.27 0.57 -13.07
N ALA A 4 -0.95 0.38 -13.04
CA ALA A 4 0.00 1.22 -13.78
C ALA A 4 -0.08 0.96 -15.30
N ILE A 5 -0.19 -0.32 -15.68
CA ILE A 5 -0.32 -0.72 -17.09
C ILE A 5 -1.66 -0.23 -17.67
N VAL A 6 -2.76 -0.43 -16.93
CA VAL A 6 -4.10 0.00 -17.34
C VAL A 6 -4.18 1.51 -17.48
N LEU A 7 -3.63 2.27 -16.52
CA LEU A 7 -3.60 3.73 -16.61
C LEU A 7 -2.84 4.18 -17.85
N THR A 8 -1.66 3.61 -18.11
CA THR A 8 -0.84 3.97 -19.28
C THR A 8 -1.51 3.64 -20.62
N ILE A 9 -2.29 2.56 -20.69
CA ILE A 9 -3.03 2.17 -21.91
C ILE A 9 -4.25 3.07 -22.15
N ILE A 10 -4.96 3.47 -21.09
CA ILE A 10 -6.19 4.24 -21.21
C ILE A 10 -5.92 5.74 -21.38
N THR A 11 -4.84 6.29 -20.80
CA THR A 11 -4.50 7.71 -20.97
C THR A 11 -3.74 7.96 -22.28
N PRO A 12 -4.27 8.78 -23.20
CA PRO A 12 -3.53 9.20 -24.38
C PRO A 12 -2.33 10.08 -24.01
N PHE A 13 -1.22 9.94 -24.74
CA PHE A 13 0.06 10.64 -24.47
C PHE A 13 -0.07 12.16 -24.36
N THR A 14 -1.03 12.76 -25.09
CA THR A 14 -1.34 14.19 -25.03
C THR A 14 -1.84 14.64 -23.65
N GLN A 15 -2.43 13.76 -22.85
CA GLN A 15 -2.89 14.05 -21.48
C GLN A 15 -1.82 13.74 -20.42
N THR A 16 -0.67 13.18 -20.81
CA THR A 16 0.46 12.91 -19.90
C THR A 16 1.20 14.21 -19.54
N VAL A 17 1.19 15.21 -20.41
CA VAL A 17 1.98 16.47 -20.28
C VAL A 17 1.11 17.75 -20.37
N SER A 18 -0.16 17.66 -20.83
CA SER A 18 -1.04 18.83 -21.04
C SER A 18 -1.81 19.22 -19.79
N ASP A 19 -1.74 20.49 -19.32
CA ASP A 19 -2.40 21.20 -18.17
C ASP A 19 -3.94 21.09 -18.03
N GLY A 20 -4.56 19.98 -18.43
CA GLY A 20 -5.98 19.70 -18.27
C GLY A 20 -6.35 18.86 -17.04
N PRO A 21 -7.66 18.68 -16.76
CA PRO A 21 -8.17 17.91 -15.62
C PRO A 21 -7.88 16.39 -15.67
N GLY A 22 -7.25 15.89 -16.74
CA GLY A 22 -6.90 14.47 -16.95
C GLY A 22 -5.42 14.13 -16.70
N HIS A 23 -4.69 14.98 -15.96
CA HIS A 23 -3.27 14.77 -15.69
C HIS A 23 -2.98 13.43 -15.02
N LEU A 24 -2.08 12.66 -15.62
CA LEU A 24 -1.65 11.37 -15.08
C LEU A 24 -0.72 11.53 -13.87
N LEU A 25 0.08 12.61 -13.81
CA LEU A 25 1.09 12.82 -12.76
C LEU A 25 0.53 12.94 -11.33
N PRO A 26 -0.52 13.73 -11.04
CA PRO A 26 -1.15 13.79 -9.72
C PRO A 26 -1.79 12.46 -9.33
N GLY A 27 -2.32 11.70 -10.30
CA GLY A 27 -2.85 10.36 -10.05
C GLY A 27 -1.77 9.40 -9.58
N VAL A 28 -0.62 9.37 -10.26
CA VAL A 28 0.53 8.55 -9.86
C VAL A 28 1.09 8.99 -8.50
N ALA A 29 1.24 10.30 -8.26
CA ALA A 29 1.66 10.83 -6.97
C ALA A 29 0.68 10.46 -5.84
N GLY A 30 -0.62 10.52 -6.12
CA GLY A 30 -1.68 10.09 -5.22
C GLY A 30 -1.60 8.60 -4.88
N ILE A 31 -1.28 7.76 -5.86
CA ILE A 31 -1.05 6.32 -5.63
C ILE A 31 0.15 6.11 -4.69
N PHE A 32 1.27 6.79 -4.91
CA PHE A 32 2.42 6.71 -4.01
C PHE A 32 2.08 7.17 -2.60
N PHE A 33 1.42 8.32 -2.46
CA PHE A 33 1.03 8.85 -1.17
C PHE A 33 0.05 7.93 -0.44
N ALA A 34 -0.93 7.37 -1.17
CA ALA A 34 -1.86 6.40 -0.62
C ALA A 34 -1.16 5.12 -0.15
N ASP A 35 -0.20 4.59 -0.91
CA ASP A 35 0.57 3.42 -0.48
C ASP A 35 1.42 3.74 0.75
N ILE A 36 2.13 4.88 0.78
CA ILE A 36 2.95 5.30 1.92
C ILE A 36 2.11 5.47 3.19
N VAL A 37 0.97 6.14 3.11
CA VAL A 37 0.18 6.45 4.30
C VAL A 37 -0.69 5.26 4.70
N THR A 38 -1.44 4.69 3.75
CA THR A 38 -2.49 3.72 4.06
C THR A 38 -1.89 2.38 4.47
N SER A 39 -0.87 1.88 3.76
CA SER A 39 -0.29 0.56 4.07
C SER A 39 0.40 0.57 5.44
N ASN A 40 1.20 1.59 5.72
CA ASN A 40 1.91 1.72 7.00
C ASN A 40 0.94 2.01 8.15
N ALA A 41 -0.08 2.85 7.95
CA ALA A 41 -1.09 3.11 8.97
C ALA A 41 -1.91 1.84 9.31
N LEU A 42 -2.28 1.05 8.30
CA LEU A 42 -3.03 -0.20 8.53
C LEU A 42 -2.20 -1.24 9.29
N GLN A 43 -0.91 -1.34 8.98
CA GLN A 43 0.00 -2.25 9.68
C GLN A 43 0.24 -1.81 11.13
N LEU A 44 0.44 -0.51 11.36
CA LEU A 44 0.68 0.02 12.70
C LEU A 44 -0.55 -0.08 13.60
N LEU A 45 -1.74 0.24 13.05
CA LEU A 45 -2.97 0.28 13.83
C LEU A 45 -3.61 -1.10 14.04
N ASP A 46 -3.27 -2.11 13.23
CA ASP A 46 -3.89 -3.44 13.18
C ASP A 46 -5.40 -3.39 13.53
N PRO A 47 -6.22 -2.66 12.75
CA PRO A 47 -7.61 -2.40 13.12
C PRO A 47 -8.42 -3.70 13.22
N VAL A 48 -8.09 -4.69 12.39
CA VAL A 48 -8.75 -6.00 12.38
C VAL A 48 -8.37 -6.82 13.62
N GLY A 49 -7.09 -6.87 14.00
CA GLY A 49 -6.64 -7.52 15.21
C GLY A 49 -7.21 -6.87 16.46
N ASN A 50 -7.21 -5.53 16.52
CA ASN A 50 -7.81 -4.78 17.63
C ASN A 50 -9.32 -5.02 17.74
N PHE A 51 -10.05 -5.10 16.63
CA PHE A 51 -11.46 -5.45 16.65
C PHE A 51 -11.70 -6.87 17.19
N LYS A 52 -10.90 -7.85 16.76
CA LYS A 52 -10.96 -9.23 17.26
C LYS A 52 -10.71 -9.29 18.77
N ARG A 53 -9.70 -8.56 19.26
CA ARG A 53 -9.31 -8.52 20.68
C ARG A 53 -10.33 -7.79 21.56
N HIS A 54 -10.85 -6.65 21.12
CA HIS A 54 -11.70 -5.81 21.96
C HIS A 54 -13.20 -6.13 21.84
N VAL A 55 -13.66 -6.64 20.69
CA VAL A 55 -15.10 -6.85 20.45
C VAL A 55 -15.49 -8.32 20.45
N LEU A 56 -14.71 -9.17 19.77
CA LEU A 56 -15.04 -10.58 19.58
C LEU A 56 -14.53 -11.48 20.70
N ALA A 57 -13.30 -11.26 21.19
CA ALA A 57 -12.71 -12.09 22.24
C ALA A 57 -13.53 -12.11 23.54
N PRO A 58 -14.08 -10.99 24.05
CA PRO A 58 -14.95 -11.01 25.25
C PRO A 58 -16.28 -11.73 25.04
N ARG A 59 -16.67 -11.99 23.78
CA ARG A 59 -17.92 -12.66 23.40
C ARG A 59 -17.72 -14.14 23.07
N ALA A 60 -16.50 -14.65 23.17
CA ALA A 60 -16.21 -16.05 22.92
C ALA A 60 -16.80 -16.93 24.04
N LYS A 61 -17.44 -18.03 23.65
CA LYS A 61 -18.09 -18.97 24.59
C LYS A 61 -17.11 -19.92 25.27
N THR A 62 -15.94 -20.14 24.67
CA THR A 62 -14.90 -21.03 25.17
C THR A 62 -13.58 -20.28 25.29
N GLN A 63 -12.79 -20.66 26.30
CA GLN A 63 -11.48 -20.06 26.55
C GLN A 63 -10.53 -20.24 25.35
N GLU A 64 -10.59 -21.40 24.70
CA GLU A 64 -9.78 -21.70 23.51
C GLU A 64 -10.10 -20.75 22.36
N ALA A 65 -11.39 -20.50 22.10
CA ALA A 65 -11.80 -19.53 21.08
C ALA A 65 -11.39 -18.09 21.43
N MET A 66 -11.45 -17.72 22.71
CA MET A 66 -10.97 -16.42 23.18
C MET A 66 -9.46 -16.26 22.94
N ASN A 67 -8.67 -17.30 23.23
CA ASN A 67 -7.23 -17.29 23.04
C ASN A 67 -6.86 -17.13 21.55
N VAL A 68 -7.57 -17.82 20.65
CA VAL A 68 -7.36 -17.68 19.19
C VAL A 68 -7.64 -16.24 18.73
N LEU A 69 -8.68 -15.58 19.27
CA LEU A 69 -9.00 -14.20 18.91
C LEU A 69 -8.01 -13.16 19.47
N MET A 70 -7.23 -13.54 20.48
CA MET A 70 -6.17 -12.70 21.06
C MET A 70 -4.81 -12.85 20.35
N GLN A 71 -4.64 -13.90 19.53
CA GLN A 71 -3.42 -14.09 18.75
C GLN A 71 -3.15 -12.91 17.80
N GLY A 72 -1.87 -12.58 17.64
CA GLY A 72 -1.44 -11.54 16.70
C GLY A 72 -1.60 -11.98 15.25
N GLN A 73 -1.48 -11.01 14.33
CA GLN A 73 -1.40 -11.32 12.90
C GLN A 73 -0.20 -12.21 12.60
N VAL A 74 -0.39 -13.19 11.73
CA VAL A 74 0.70 -14.05 11.24
C VAL A 74 1.52 -13.26 10.24
N TYR A 75 2.83 -13.21 10.45
CA TYR A 75 3.75 -12.50 9.56
C TYR A 75 4.04 -13.36 8.31
N TYR A 76 3.39 -13.03 7.18
CA TYR A 76 3.63 -13.70 5.91
C TYR A 76 4.69 -12.98 5.09
N LEU A 77 5.86 -13.61 4.98
CA LEU A 77 7.00 -13.05 4.25
C LEU A 77 6.67 -12.77 2.77
N ALA A 78 5.86 -13.62 2.15
CA ALA A 78 5.42 -13.45 0.76
C ALA A 78 4.59 -12.17 0.54
N GLU A 79 3.78 -11.76 1.52
CA GLU A 79 2.97 -10.54 1.43
C GLU A 79 3.86 -9.30 1.44
N ARG A 80 4.88 -9.28 2.31
CA ARG A 80 5.87 -8.21 2.41
C ARG A 80 6.66 -8.04 1.10
N TYR A 81 7.16 -9.14 0.55
CA TYR A 81 7.85 -9.10 -0.74
C TYR A 81 6.95 -8.67 -1.89
N THR A 82 5.67 -9.02 -1.86
CA THR A 82 4.70 -8.58 -2.87
C THR A 82 4.48 -7.07 -2.80
N ASN A 83 4.37 -6.49 -1.60
CA ASN A 83 4.24 -5.06 -1.39
C ASN A 83 5.48 -4.28 -1.84
N VAL A 84 6.68 -4.74 -1.44
CA VAL A 84 7.96 -4.15 -1.87
C VAL A 84 8.10 -4.20 -3.39
N SER A 85 7.79 -5.34 -4.01
CA SER A 85 7.85 -5.51 -5.46
C SER A 85 6.89 -4.56 -6.18
N LYS A 86 5.66 -4.40 -5.67
CA LYS A 86 4.67 -3.47 -6.23
C LYS A 86 5.20 -2.02 -6.26
N ILE A 87 5.82 -1.55 -5.17
CA ILE A 87 6.39 -0.20 -5.07
C ILE A 87 7.55 -0.04 -6.05
N LEU A 88 8.46 -1.02 -6.10
CA LEU A 88 9.60 -1.03 -7.03
C LEU A 88 9.14 -0.97 -8.50
N PHE A 89 8.17 -1.81 -8.88
CA PHE A 89 7.62 -1.80 -10.23
C PHE A 89 6.97 -0.46 -10.57
N LEU A 90 6.24 0.16 -9.64
CA LEU A 90 5.58 1.44 -9.88
C LEU A 90 6.60 2.58 -10.04
N ALA A 91 7.64 2.61 -9.20
CA ALA A 91 8.72 3.60 -9.27
C ALA A 91 9.55 3.48 -10.53
N LEU A 92 9.93 2.25 -10.93
CA LEU A 92 10.72 2.02 -12.15
C LEU A 92 9.89 2.25 -13.43
N TRP A 93 8.59 1.96 -13.40
CA TRP A 93 7.72 2.18 -14.56
C TRP A 93 7.50 3.66 -14.86
N TYR A 94 7.27 4.48 -13.82
CA TYR A 94 6.98 5.90 -13.98
C TYR A 94 8.22 6.80 -13.94
N CYS A 95 9.42 6.27 -13.70
CA CYS A 95 10.64 7.09 -13.64
C CYS A 95 10.94 7.92 -14.91
N PRO A 96 10.64 7.48 -16.15
CA PRO A 96 10.93 8.29 -17.34
C PRO A 96 10.00 9.50 -17.47
N ILE A 97 8.80 9.43 -16.91
CA ILE A 97 7.76 10.45 -17.01
C ILE A 97 7.77 11.35 -15.77
N TYR A 98 8.05 10.78 -14.60
CA TYR A 98 8.11 11.46 -13.31
C TYR A 98 9.37 11.02 -12.55
N PRO A 99 10.51 11.73 -12.69
CA PRO A 99 11.75 11.35 -12.01
C PRO A 99 11.61 11.41 -10.48
N GLY A 100 10.68 12.23 -9.96
CA GLY A 100 10.32 12.26 -8.54
C GLY A 100 9.72 10.95 -8.00
N ALA A 101 9.27 10.04 -8.88
CA ALA A 101 8.77 8.72 -8.50
C ALA A 101 9.83 7.88 -7.77
N LEU A 102 11.11 8.02 -8.15
CA LEU A 102 12.20 7.29 -7.51
C LEU A 102 12.41 7.75 -6.06
N PHE A 103 12.27 9.06 -5.81
CA PHE A 103 12.40 9.62 -4.47
C PHE A 103 11.23 9.20 -3.57
N LEU A 104 9.99 9.29 -4.09
CA LEU A 104 8.80 8.81 -3.37
C LEU A 104 8.85 7.30 -3.14
N GLY A 105 9.31 6.53 -4.12
CA GLY A 105 9.51 5.08 -3.99
C GLY A 105 10.57 4.73 -2.94
N ALA A 106 11.72 5.43 -2.92
CA ALA A 106 12.74 5.23 -1.91
C ALA A 106 12.24 5.56 -0.50
N LEU A 107 11.48 6.66 -0.35
CA LEU A 107 10.84 7.02 0.91
C LEU A 107 9.79 6.00 1.35
N ALA A 108 9.00 5.46 0.42
CA ALA A 108 8.04 4.41 0.70
C ALA A 108 8.71 3.13 1.23
N LEU A 109 9.81 2.72 0.58
CA LEU A 109 10.61 1.57 1.03
C LEU A 109 11.26 1.81 2.39
N PHE A 110 11.77 3.02 2.64
CA PHE A 110 12.35 3.40 3.93
C PHE A 110 11.32 3.30 5.05
N ILE A 111 10.12 3.87 4.88
CA ILE A 111 9.08 3.81 5.92
C ILE A 111 8.60 2.37 6.12
N SER A 112 8.43 1.61 5.03
CA SER A 112 8.07 0.19 5.11
C SER A 112 9.10 -0.61 5.90
N TYR A 113 10.40 -0.31 5.77
CA TYR A 113 11.46 -0.96 6.55
C TYR A 113 11.37 -0.69 8.06
N PHE A 114 10.91 0.49 8.47
CA PHE A 114 10.71 0.78 9.90
C PHE A 114 9.38 0.28 10.45
N THR A 115 8.42 -0.01 9.58
CA THR A 115 7.07 -0.45 9.96
C THR A 115 6.94 -1.97 9.97
N ASP A 116 7.72 -2.67 9.13
CA ASP A 116 7.95 -4.13 9.21
C ASP A 116 8.77 -4.52 10.45
#